data_AF-A0A9E5GGH3-F1
#
_entry.id   AF-A0A9E5GGH3-F1
#
_cell.length_a   1.000
_cell.length_b   1.000
_cell.length_c   1.000
_cell.angle_alpha   90.00
_cell.angle_beta   90.00
_cell.angle_gamma   90.00
#
_symmetry.space_group_name_H-M   'P 1'
#
loop_
_entity.id
_entity.type
_entity.pdbx_description
1 polymer ?
#
loop_
_entity_poly.entity_id
_entity_poly.type
_entity_poly.pdbx_seq_one_letter_code
_entity_poly.pdbx_strand_id
1 'polypeptide(L)' 'LRPAVPGTGVIAGGAVRHVMDACGIKDVLSKSLGSKNSINTVKAAFDALEHLFDAKSIAKNRGKSLSEMWG' A
#
# COMPACT_ATOMS: atom_id res chain seq x y z
N LEU A 1 3.46 -2.48 -3.22
CA LEU A 1 2.12 -2.81 -2.70
C LEU A 1 1.09 -2.35 -3.72
N ARG A 2 -0.02 -3.07 -3.90
CA ARG A 2 -1.09 -2.66 -4.81
C ARG A 2 -2.45 -2.76 -4.11
N PRO A 3 -3.33 -1.75 -4.26
CA PRO A 3 -4.69 -1.85 -3.76
C PRO A 3 -5.42 -2.99 -4.49
N ALA A 4 -6.29 -3.68 -3.76
CA ALA A 4 -7.13 -4.75 -4.30
C ALA A 4 -8.60 -4.33 -4.31
N VAL A 5 -9.44 -5.04 -5.06
CA VAL A 5 -10.90 -4.83 -5.00
C VAL A 5 -11.45 -5.32 -3.65
N PRO A 6 -12.53 -4.72 -3.15
CA PRO A 6 -13.14 -5.15 -1.88
C PRO A 6 -13.46 -6.66 -1.88
N GLY A 7 -13.09 -7.35 -0.80
CA GLY A 7 -13.33 -8.79 -0.65
C GLY A 7 -12.23 -9.68 -1.24
N THR A 8 -11.13 -9.11 -1.71
CA THR A 8 -9.93 -9.88 -2.14
C THR A 8 -9.16 -10.42 -0.93
N GLY A 9 -9.22 -9.72 0.20
CA GLY A 9 -8.41 -10.02 1.37
C GLY A 9 -6.94 -9.60 1.21
N VAL A 10 -6.12 -10.01 2.18
CA VAL A 10 -4.68 -9.71 2.22
C VAL A 10 -3.91 -10.84 1.53
N ILE A 11 -3.53 -10.64 0.27
CA ILE A 11 -2.69 -11.56 -0.49
C ILE A 11 -1.25 -11.05 -0.45
N ALA A 12 -0.50 -11.56 0.53
CA ALA A 12 0.85 -11.13 0.83
C ALA A 12 1.73 -12.27 1.38
N GLY A 13 3.05 -12.12 1.26
CA GLY A 13 4.01 -13.00 1.95
C GLY A 13 3.96 -12.78 3.46
N GLY A 14 4.30 -13.81 4.26
CA GLY A 14 4.05 -13.83 5.72
C GLY A 14 4.47 -12.56 6.48
N ALA A 15 5.69 -12.06 6.24
CA ALA A 15 6.17 -10.83 6.87
C ALA A 15 5.31 -9.59 6.55
N VAL A 16 4.97 -9.39 5.27
CA VAL A 16 4.14 -8.26 4.84
C VAL A 16 2.69 -8.45 5.31
N ARG A 17 2.17 -9.69 5.28
CA ARG A 17 0.81 -10.00 5.70
C ARG A 17 0.57 -9.58 7.15
N HIS A 18 1.46 -9.96 8.07
CA HIS A 18 1.32 -9.58 9.48
C HIS A 18 1.35 -8.06 9.70
N VAL A 19 2.18 -7.34 8.95
CA VAL A 19 2.20 -5.86 8.99
C VAL A 19 0.87 -5.30 8.51
N MET A 20 0.35 -5.77 7.38
CA MET A 20 -0.93 -5.29 6.82
C MET A 20 -2.12 -5.60 7.73
N ASP A 21 -2.15 -6.80 8.33
CA ASP A 21 -3.17 -7.21 9.30
C ASP A 21 -3.13 -6.32 10.55
N ALA A 22 -1.93 -6.02 11.08
CA ALA A 22 -1.75 -5.14 12.23
C ALA A 22 -2.17 -3.68 11.94
N CYS A 23 -1.97 -3.21 10.71
CA CYS A 23 -2.43 -1.89 10.26
C CYS A 23 -3.94 -1.85 9.96
N GLY A 24 -4.65 -2.98 10.00
CA GLY A 24 -6.09 -3.06 9.70
C GLY A 24 -6.42 -2.96 8.20
N ILE A 25 -5.45 -3.19 7.32
CA ILE A 25 -5.64 -3.17 5.86
C ILE A 25 -6.30 -4.48 5.45
N LYS A 26 -7.49 -4.39 4.85
CA LYS A 26 -8.31 -5.58 4.52
C LYS A 26 -8.01 -6.16 3.14
N ASP A 27 -7.75 -5.30 2.17
CA ASP A 27 -7.68 -5.68 0.75
C ASP A 27 -6.39 -5.16 0.12
N VAL A 28 -5.41 -6.04 -0.08
CA VAL A 28 -4.12 -5.67 -0.65
C VAL A 28 -3.47 -6.85 -1.39
N LEU A 29 -2.88 -6.54 -2.54
CA LEU A 29 -2.02 -7.45 -3.29
C LEU A 29 -0.57 -7.05 -3.10
N SER A 30 0.28 -7.99 -2.70
CA SER A 30 1.71 -7.74 -2.58
C SER A 30 2.56 -8.91 -3.05
N LYS A 31 3.73 -8.57 -3.57
CA LYS A 31 4.80 -9.52 -3.87
C LYS A 31 6.13 -8.92 -3.44
N SER A 32 6.87 -9.63 -2.59
CA SER A 32 8.26 -9.28 -2.30
C SER A 32 9.14 -9.78 -3.45
N LEU A 33 9.88 -8.87 -4.07
CA LEU A 33 10.84 -9.16 -5.13
C LEU A 33 12.26 -8.91 -4.60
N GLY A 34 13.22 -9.75 -5.00
CA GLY A 34 14.60 -9.66 -4.52
C GLY A 34 14.86 -10.48 -3.25
N SER A 35 15.35 -9.82 -2.20
CA SER A 35 15.78 -10.50 -0.97
C SER A 35 14.63 -11.19 -0.22
N LYS A 36 14.93 -12.35 0.36
CA LYS A 36 14.00 -13.15 1.19
C LYS A 36 14.15 -12.88 2.69
N ASN A 37 15.03 -11.94 3.08
CA ASN A 37 15.23 -11.60 4.49
C ASN A 37 13.98 -10.90 5.07
N SER A 38 13.35 -11.55 6.05
CA SER A 38 12.11 -11.09 6.69
C SER A 38 12.23 -9.70 7.32
N ILE A 39 13.36 -9.38 7.96
CA ILE A 39 13.57 -8.08 8.59
C ILE A 39 13.55 -6.97 7.55
N ASN A 40 14.22 -7.19 6.42
CA ASN A 40 14.26 -6.20 5.33
C ASN A 40 12.90 -6.09 4.63
N THR A 41 12.18 -7.21 4.48
CA THR A 41 10.82 -7.19 3.92
C THR A 41 9.86 -6.39 4.80
N VAL A 42 9.96 -6.49 6.13
CA VAL A 42 9.16 -5.67 7.07
C VAL A 42 9.52 -4.20 6.93
N LYS A 43 10.83 -3.86 6.95
CA LYS A 43 11.29 -2.47 6.77
C LYS A 43 10.80 -1.88 5.44
N ALA A 44 10.90 -2.64 4.35
CA ALA A 44 10.42 -2.22 3.04
C ALA A 44 8.88 -2.06 3.00
N ALA A 45 8.13 -2.85 3.80
CA ALA A 45 6.69 -2.68 3.91
C ALA A 45 6.33 -1.35 4.60
N PHE A 46 7.02 -0.98 5.67
CA PHE A 46 6.83 0.31 6.34
C PHE A 46 7.23 1.49 5.43
N ASP A 47 8.41 1.41 4.81
CA ASP A 47 8.87 2.41 3.84
C ASP A 47 7.85 2.64 2.71
N ALA A 48 7.28 1.56 2.18
CA ALA A 48 6.24 1.65 1.15
C ALA A 48 4.93 2.29 1.64
N LEU A 49 4.59 2.14 2.93
CA LEU A 49 3.40 2.78 3.53
C LEU A 49 3.63 4.26 3.79
N GLU A 50 4.83 4.65 4.21
CA GLU A 50 5.21 6.06 4.43
C GLU A 50 5.19 6.89 3.14
N HIS A 51 5.53 6.27 2.01
CA HIS A 51 5.50 6.90 0.69
C HIS A 51 4.12 6.93 0.02
N LEU A 52 3.05 6.51 0.72
CA LEU A 52 1.69 6.61 0.19
C LEU A 52 1.20 8.06 0.21
N PHE A 53 0.71 8.52 -0.93
CA PHE A 53 0.12 9.84 -1.04
C PHE A 53 -1.40 9.77 -1.03
N ASP A 54 -2.02 10.68 -0.29
CA ASP A 54 -3.46 10.90 -0.36
C ASP A 54 -3.83 11.68 -1.64
N ALA A 55 -4.82 11.14 -2.38
CA ALA A 55 -5.27 11.71 -3.63
C ALA A 55 -5.84 13.13 -3.45
N LYS A 56 -6.53 13.41 -2.34
CA LYS A 56 -7.09 14.76 -2.08
C LYS A 56 -5.99 15.78 -1.85
N SER A 57 -4.99 15.38 -1.07
CA SER A 57 -3.81 16.20 -0.77
C SER A 57 -3.01 16.51 -2.04
N ILE A 58 -2.80 15.53 -2.93
CA ILE A 58 -2.16 15.76 -4.24
C ILE A 58 -2.99 16.69 -5.12
N ALA A 59 -4.31 16.47 -5.23
CA ALA A 59 -5.19 17.29 -6.06
C ALA A 59 -5.13 18.76 -5.64
N LYS A 60 -5.20 19.03 -4.33
CA LYS A 60 -5.06 20.37 -3.75
C LYS A 60 -3.71 21.00 -4.06
N ASN A 61 -2.61 20.27 -3.89
CA ASN A 61 -1.27 20.77 -4.21
C ASN A 61 -1.09 21.07 -5.70
N ARG A 62 -1.78 20.35 -6.58
CA ARG A 62 -1.75 20.55 -8.03
C ARG A 62 -2.77 21.59 -8.52
N GLY A 63 -3.58 22.17 -7.65
CA GLY A 63 -4.61 23.15 -8.01
C GLY A 63 -5.72 22.59 -8.91
N LYS A 64 -5.93 21.27 -8.90
CA LYS A 64 -6.98 20.60 -9.69
C LYS A 64 -8.07 20.05 -8.78
N SER A 65 -9.29 19.94 -9.29
CA SER A 65 -10.34 19.22 -8.58
C SER A 65 -10.07 17.71 -8.57
N LEU A 66 -10.64 16.98 -7.60
CA LEU A 66 -10.53 15.52 -7.52
C LEU A 66 -11.09 14.85 -8.77
N SER A 67 -12.21 15.36 -9.29
CA SER A 67 -12.86 14.86 -10.50
C SER A 67 -11.93 14.97 -11.71
N GLU A 68 -11.27 16.12 -11.91
CA GLU A 68 -10.31 16.30 -13.01
C GLU A 68 -9.05 15.44 -12.87
N MET A 69 -8.72 14.97 -11.66
CA MET A 69 -7.53 14.13 -11.43
C MET A 69 -7.80 12.64 -11.65
N TRP A 70 -9.04 12.18 -11.43
CA TRP A 70 -9.44 10.78 -11.62
C TRP A 70 -10.08 10.50 -12.98
N GLY A 71 -10.56 11.53 -13.68
CA GLY A 71 -11.24 11.41 -14.97
C GLY A 71 -12.76 11.45 -14.80
#